data_AF-A0AAV5LDK2-F1
#
_entry.id   AF-A0AAV5LDK2-F1
#
_cell.length_a   1.000
_cell.length_b   1.000
_cell.length_c   1.000
_cell.angle_alpha   90.00
_cell.angle_beta   90.00
_cell.angle_gamma   90.00
#
_symmetry.space_group_name_H-M   'P 1'
#
loop_
_entity.id
_entity.type
_entity.pdbx_description
1 polymer ?
#
loop_
_entity_poly.entity_id
_entity_poly.type
_entity_poly.pdbx_seq_one_letter_code
_entity_poly.pdbx_strand_id
1 'polypeptide(L)'
;MLTDATTNDPSKKLHLIDMVQHLGIAYHFEIEIENALEKINLGDANYFESDIYTIALGFRLLRQQGIKVSSEIFKKFMDEKGKFKEDVVNDVLGMLNLYEAAHLHLHGEHILDEALAFTTSHLESMATKVSLLLAEQIAHALNRPIRKGLPRIEARHYISLYSRETHFASSNAALLRFAKIDFNMVQALHQKEISGITEWWKNLDFSTKLPYARDRVVECYFWIMGVYFEPKYSLARTFLTKVIAIASILDDTYDNYGTNKELELLTKCIERLNFYL
;
A
#
# COMPACT_ATOMS: atom_id res chain seq x y z
N MET A 1 11.89 -18.75 -8.59
CA MET A 1 11.98 -17.49 -9.38
C MET A 1 12.87 -16.44 -8.70
N LEU A 2 12.78 -16.21 -7.39
CA LEU A 2 13.67 -15.28 -6.68
C LEU A 2 15.02 -15.90 -6.26
N THR A 3 15.11 -17.24 -6.24
CA THR A 3 16.31 -17.99 -5.82
C THR A 3 17.17 -18.53 -6.97
N ASP A 4 16.62 -18.62 -8.19
CA ASP A 4 17.29 -19.25 -9.35
C ASP A 4 17.73 -18.27 -10.44
N ALA A 5 17.66 -16.97 -10.19
CA ALA A 5 18.13 -15.99 -11.16
C ALA A 5 19.61 -15.68 -10.90
N THR A 6 20.42 -16.05 -11.89
CA THR A 6 21.76 -15.61 -12.27
C THR A 6 21.89 -14.08 -12.42
N THR A 7 21.35 -13.30 -11.49
CA THR A 7 21.53 -11.84 -11.44
C THR A 7 22.21 -11.49 -10.12
N ASN A 8 23.55 -11.54 -10.14
CA ASN A 8 24.40 -10.91 -9.13
C ASN A 8 24.26 -9.38 -9.12
N ASP A 9 23.48 -8.80 -10.05
CA ASP A 9 23.17 -7.38 -10.13
C ASP A 9 22.07 -7.03 -9.11
N PRO A 10 22.41 -6.30 -8.04
CA PRO A 10 21.44 -6.03 -7.00
C PRO A 10 20.35 -5.02 -7.39
N SER A 11 20.59 -4.15 -8.38
CA SER A 11 19.59 -3.21 -8.86
C SER A 11 18.41 -3.94 -9.53
N LYS A 12 18.71 -4.96 -10.35
CA LYS A 12 17.68 -5.83 -10.95
C LYS A 12 16.87 -6.58 -9.90
N LYS A 13 17.53 -7.01 -8.82
CA LYS A 13 16.87 -7.71 -7.71
C LYS A 13 15.89 -6.80 -6.97
N LEU A 14 16.30 -5.57 -6.66
CA LEU A 14 15.43 -4.55 -6.07
C LEU A 14 14.21 -4.27 -6.96
N HIS A 15 14.44 -4.10 -8.27
CA HIS A 15 13.35 -3.87 -9.22
C HIS A 15 12.36 -5.04 -9.28
N LEU A 16 12.84 -6.28 -9.28
CA LEU A 16 11.96 -7.45 -9.27
C LEU A 16 11.12 -7.54 -7.99
N ILE A 17 11.73 -7.26 -6.82
CA ILE A 17 11.01 -7.23 -5.53
C ILE A 17 9.92 -6.15 -5.58
N ASP A 18 10.27 -4.96 -6.07
CA ASP A 18 9.35 -3.83 -6.21
C ASP A 18 8.15 -4.20 -7.07
N MET A 19 8.41 -4.81 -8.24
CA MET A 19 7.35 -5.27 -9.13
C MET A 19 6.44 -6.31 -8.47
N VAL A 20 7.01 -7.28 -7.76
CA VAL A 20 6.25 -8.33 -7.06
C VAL A 20 5.33 -7.72 -5.98
N GLN A 21 5.80 -6.71 -5.26
CA GLN A 21 4.99 -5.97 -4.28
C GLN A 21 3.87 -5.17 -4.96
N HIS A 22 4.20 -4.40 -6.00
CA HIS A 22 3.23 -3.59 -6.74
C HIS A 22 2.18 -4.44 -7.45
N LEU A 23 2.51 -5.65 -7.89
CA LEU A 23 1.55 -6.58 -8.49
C LEU A 23 0.64 -7.26 -7.46
N GLY A 24 0.83 -7.00 -6.16
CA GLY A 24 -0.01 -7.53 -5.08
C GLY A 24 0.18 -9.01 -4.79
N ILE A 25 1.30 -9.59 -5.21
CA ILE A 25 1.62 -11.03 -5.09
C ILE A 25 2.81 -11.32 -4.16
N ALA A 26 3.35 -10.29 -3.50
CA ALA A 26 4.47 -10.44 -2.56
C ALA A 26 4.19 -11.41 -1.40
N TYR A 27 2.92 -11.58 -1.00
CA TYR A 27 2.54 -12.50 0.08
C TYR A 27 2.80 -13.98 -0.25
N HIS A 28 3.09 -14.33 -1.52
CA HIS A 28 3.56 -15.66 -1.92
C HIS A 28 5.08 -15.85 -1.79
N PHE A 29 5.82 -14.76 -1.58
CA PHE A 29 7.28 -14.70 -1.64
C PHE A 29 7.88 -14.00 -0.40
N GLU A 30 7.16 -13.99 0.72
CA GLU A 30 7.54 -13.24 1.94
C GLU A 30 9.00 -13.59 2.35
N ILE A 31 9.31 -14.89 2.43
CA ILE A 31 10.61 -15.41 2.86
C ILE A 31 11.71 -15.09 1.84
N GLU A 32 11.43 -15.22 0.53
CA GLU A 32 12.41 -14.92 -0.50
C GLU A 32 12.73 -13.43 -0.57
N ILE A 33 11.74 -12.56 -0.38
CA ILE A 33 11.91 -11.11 -0.33
C ILE A 33 12.73 -10.72 0.91
N GLU A 34 12.39 -11.25 2.07
CA GLU A 34 13.12 -10.99 3.33
C GLU A 34 14.59 -11.38 3.20
N ASN A 35 14.87 -12.65 2.85
CA ASN A 35 16.23 -13.14 2.62
C ASN A 35 16.98 -12.35 1.54
N ALA A 36 16.26 -11.81 0.56
CA ALA A 36 16.86 -11.02 -0.49
C ALA A 36 17.30 -9.65 -0.02
N LEU A 37 16.48 -8.99 0.79
CA LEU A 37 16.69 -7.64 1.31
C LEU A 37 17.71 -7.61 2.45
N GLU A 38 17.74 -8.64 3.31
CA GLU A 38 18.76 -8.76 4.37
C GLU A 38 20.20 -8.81 3.83
N LYS A 39 20.38 -9.29 2.61
CA LYS A 39 21.69 -9.35 1.94
C LYS A 39 22.10 -8.03 1.28
N ILE A 40 21.21 -7.04 1.25
CA ILE A 40 21.48 -5.74 0.61
C ILE A 40 22.03 -4.79 1.66
N ASN A 41 23.26 -4.31 1.43
CA ASN A 41 23.87 -3.25 2.21
C ASN A 41 24.12 -2.03 1.32
N LEU A 42 23.26 -1.03 1.40
CA LEU A 42 23.38 0.19 0.58
C LEU A 42 24.61 1.06 0.94
N GLY A 43 25.28 0.80 2.07
CA GLY A 43 26.53 1.46 2.44
C GLY A 43 27.79 0.79 1.88
N ASP A 44 27.65 -0.35 1.19
CA ASP A 44 28.78 -1.05 0.58
C ASP A 44 29.26 -0.33 -0.71
N ALA A 45 30.53 -0.53 -1.07
CA ALA A 45 31.14 0.09 -2.26
C ALA A 45 30.34 -0.21 -3.54
N ASN A 46 29.72 -1.39 -3.60
CA ASN A 46 28.85 -1.82 -4.70
C ASN A 46 27.63 -0.91 -4.94
N TYR A 47 27.17 -0.18 -3.91
CA TYR A 47 26.03 0.75 -4.03
C TYR A 47 26.44 2.21 -3.89
N PHE A 48 27.66 2.48 -3.45
CA PHE A 48 28.17 3.83 -3.29
C PHE A 48 28.11 4.63 -4.60
N GLU A 49 28.40 3.97 -5.74
CA GLU A 49 28.32 4.56 -7.08
C GLU A 49 26.93 4.45 -7.74
N SER A 50 25.94 3.84 -7.07
CA SER A 50 24.61 3.70 -7.66
C SER A 50 23.89 5.03 -7.86
N ASP A 51 23.09 5.09 -8.92
CA ASP A 51 22.20 6.20 -9.23
C ASP A 51 21.13 6.44 -8.15
N ILE A 52 20.45 7.57 -8.25
CA ILE A 52 19.43 7.97 -7.27
C ILE A 52 18.23 7.03 -7.28
N TYR A 53 17.86 6.51 -8.46
CA TYR A 53 16.82 5.49 -8.60
C TYR A 53 17.09 4.27 -7.72
N THR A 54 18.27 3.66 -7.84
CA THR A 54 18.64 2.44 -7.12
C THR A 54 18.74 2.69 -5.62
N ILE A 55 19.33 3.81 -5.21
CA ILE A 55 19.43 4.18 -3.79
C ILE A 55 18.05 4.44 -3.18
N ALA A 56 17.19 5.21 -3.85
CA ALA A 56 15.86 5.51 -3.36
C ALA A 56 14.98 4.25 -3.28
N LEU A 57 15.02 3.40 -4.32
CA LEU A 57 14.30 2.14 -4.34
C LEU A 57 14.76 1.20 -3.21
N GLY A 58 16.07 1.00 -3.07
CA GLY A 58 16.64 0.18 -2.00
C GLY A 58 16.28 0.71 -0.62
N PHE A 59 16.40 2.02 -0.41
CA PHE A 59 16.05 2.66 0.85
C PHE A 59 14.59 2.41 1.21
N ARG A 60 13.67 2.61 0.25
CA ARG A 60 12.24 2.36 0.43
C ARG A 60 11.97 0.91 0.81
N LEU A 61 12.47 -0.04 0.02
CA LEU A 61 12.20 -1.47 0.23
C LEU A 61 12.76 -1.98 1.56
N LEU A 62 13.98 -1.58 1.93
CA LEU A 62 14.60 -1.95 3.21
C LEU A 62 13.79 -1.40 4.39
N ARG A 63 13.43 -0.10 4.38
CA ARG A 63 12.63 0.50 5.45
C ARG A 63 11.22 -0.08 5.55
N GLN A 64 10.60 -0.46 4.43
CA GLN A 64 9.31 -1.13 4.44
C GLN A 64 9.36 -2.48 5.17
N GLN A 65 10.51 -3.17 5.16
CA GLN A 65 10.74 -4.40 5.93
C GLN A 65 11.22 -4.15 7.38
N GLY A 66 11.29 -2.89 7.82
CA GLY A 66 11.80 -2.55 9.15
C GLY A 66 13.33 -2.60 9.26
N ILE A 67 14.06 -2.79 8.15
CA ILE A 67 15.52 -2.71 8.15
C ILE A 67 15.93 -1.24 8.26
N LYS A 68 16.76 -0.95 9.27
CA LYS A 68 17.21 0.42 9.55
C LYS A 68 18.23 0.87 8.51
N VAL A 69 17.86 1.89 7.74
CA VAL A 69 18.75 2.57 6.77
C VAL A 69 18.80 4.06 7.12
N SER A 70 20.00 4.63 7.18
CA SER A 70 20.17 6.07 7.44
C SER A 70 19.77 6.90 6.21
N SER A 71 18.99 7.96 6.42
CA SER A 71 18.63 8.92 5.36
C SER A 71 19.82 9.72 4.85
N GLU A 72 20.92 9.72 5.59
CA GLU A 72 22.21 10.32 5.23
C GLU A 72 22.79 9.78 3.91
N ILE A 73 22.33 8.61 3.45
CA ILE A 73 22.73 8.04 2.16
C ILE A 73 22.39 8.96 0.98
N PHE A 74 21.40 9.85 1.13
CA PHE A 74 21.01 10.80 0.09
C PHE A 74 21.94 12.02 0.01
N LYS A 75 22.84 12.25 0.98
CA LYS A 75 23.75 13.42 1.00
C LYS A 75 24.63 13.50 -0.25
N LYS A 76 24.95 12.37 -0.88
CA LYS A 76 25.74 12.35 -2.13
C LYS A 76 25.04 13.07 -3.31
N PHE A 77 23.72 13.17 -3.25
CA PHE A 77 22.88 13.87 -4.23
C PHE A 77 22.59 15.33 -3.84
N MET A 78 23.18 15.82 -2.77
CA MET A 78 23.01 17.20 -2.29
C MET A 78 24.25 18.06 -2.58
N ASP A 79 24.03 19.36 -2.73
CA ASP A 79 25.07 20.37 -2.78
C ASP A 79 25.58 20.77 -1.39
N GLU A 80 26.57 21.65 -1.34
CA GLU A 80 27.16 22.15 -0.09
C GLU A 80 26.19 22.97 0.78
N LYS A 81 25.06 23.42 0.20
CA LYS A 81 24.01 24.17 0.90
C LYS A 81 22.94 23.24 1.48
N GLY A 82 23.08 21.92 1.28
CA GLY A 82 22.10 20.93 1.71
C GLY A 82 20.82 20.95 0.87
N LYS A 83 20.94 21.23 -0.43
CA LYS A 83 19.86 21.11 -1.41
C LYS A 83 20.14 20.00 -2.40
N PHE A 84 19.12 19.28 -2.86
CA PHE A 84 19.29 18.33 -3.95
C PHE A 84 19.85 19.04 -5.20
N LYS A 85 20.86 18.42 -5.81
CA LYS A 85 21.53 18.94 -7.00
C LYS A 85 20.57 18.97 -8.20
N GLU A 86 20.71 19.98 -9.05
CA GLU A 86 19.89 20.16 -10.25
C GLU A 86 20.07 19.03 -11.29
N ASP A 87 21.20 18.32 -11.27
CA ASP A 87 21.45 17.19 -12.18
C ASP A 87 20.51 16.00 -11.92
N VAL A 88 20.01 15.86 -10.68
CA VAL A 88 19.02 14.85 -10.27
C VAL A 88 17.72 15.00 -11.07
N VAL A 89 17.35 16.22 -11.45
CA VAL A 89 16.13 16.55 -12.21
C VAL A 89 16.11 15.87 -13.59
N ASN A 90 17.27 15.46 -14.12
CA ASN A 90 17.32 14.77 -15.40
C ASN A 90 16.85 13.30 -15.32
N ASP A 91 16.84 12.70 -14.12
CA ASP A 91 16.37 11.33 -13.89
C ASP A 91 14.95 11.34 -13.30
N VAL A 92 13.95 11.36 -14.17
CA VAL A 92 12.53 11.38 -13.76
C VAL A 92 12.15 10.16 -12.93
N LEU A 93 12.67 8.97 -13.27
CA LEU A 93 12.37 7.73 -12.54
C LEU A 93 13.04 7.75 -11.17
N GLY A 94 14.26 8.27 -11.10
CA GLY A 94 14.98 8.56 -9.88
C GLY A 94 14.23 9.54 -8.97
N MET A 95 13.70 10.62 -9.53
CA MET A 95 12.87 11.60 -8.81
C MET A 95 11.59 10.98 -8.25
N LEU A 96 10.91 10.16 -9.05
CA LEU A 96 9.71 9.46 -8.62
C LEU A 96 10.01 8.48 -7.47
N ASN A 97 11.11 7.73 -7.56
CA ASN A 97 11.49 6.81 -6.48
C ASN A 97 11.97 7.53 -5.23
N LEU A 98 12.66 8.67 -5.37
CA LEU A 98 13.05 9.51 -4.24
C LEU A 98 11.81 10.05 -3.52
N TYR A 99 10.81 10.53 -4.27
CA TYR A 99 9.53 10.97 -3.72
C TYR A 99 8.86 9.86 -2.91
N GLU A 100 8.74 8.66 -3.49
CA GLU A 100 8.13 7.50 -2.83
C GLU A 100 8.91 7.05 -1.58
N ALA A 101 10.25 7.07 -1.66
CA ALA A 101 11.13 6.75 -0.55
C ALA A 101 11.01 7.76 0.60
N ALA A 102 10.86 9.04 0.30
CA ALA A 102 10.79 10.09 1.29
C ALA A 102 9.49 10.04 2.12
N HIS A 103 8.41 9.39 1.64
CA HIS A 103 7.24 9.08 2.47
C HIS A 103 7.49 8.04 3.57
N LEU A 104 8.70 7.46 3.66
CA LEU A 104 9.16 6.65 4.79
C LEU A 104 10.06 7.42 5.78
N HIS A 105 10.01 8.76 5.75
CA HIS A 105 10.75 9.58 6.69
C HIS A 105 10.34 9.36 8.15
N LEU A 106 11.31 9.54 9.05
CA LEU A 106 11.14 9.58 10.49
C LEU A 106 11.34 11.00 11.00
N HIS A 107 10.93 11.24 12.24
CA HIS A 107 11.13 12.54 12.88
C HIS A 107 12.62 12.89 12.96
N GLY A 108 12.96 14.13 12.57
CA GLY A 108 14.34 14.64 12.56
C GLY A 108 15.10 14.36 11.25
N GLU A 109 14.50 13.70 10.27
CA GLU A 109 15.16 13.42 8.98
C GLU A 109 14.91 14.53 7.94
N HIS A 110 15.49 15.70 8.19
CA HIS A 110 15.32 16.90 7.36
C HIS A 110 15.69 16.71 5.88
N ILE A 111 16.61 15.79 5.58
CA ILE A 111 16.98 15.44 4.20
C ILE A 111 15.79 14.85 3.42
N LEU A 112 14.90 14.12 4.08
CA LEU A 112 13.72 13.54 3.44
C LEU A 112 12.57 14.56 3.36
N ASP A 113 12.48 15.47 4.32
CA ASP A 113 11.55 16.61 4.22
C ASP A 113 11.91 17.48 3.00
N GLU A 114 13.21 17.74 2.80
CA GLU A 114 13.71 18.45 1.64
C GLU A 114 13.53 17.64 0.35
N ALA A 115 13.72 16.32 0.38
CA ALA A 115 13.46 15.44 -0.75
C ALA A 115 11.99 15.48 -1.19
N LEU A 116 11.04 15.49 -0.25
CA LEU A 116 9.62 15.63 -0.57
C LEU A 116 9.34 16.97 -1.25
N ALA A 117 9.80 18.09 -0.69
CA ALA A 117 9.60 19.41 -1.28
C ALA A 117 10.23 19.53 -2.68
N PHE A 118 11.46 19.05 -2.83
CA PHE A 118 12.19 19.06 -4.09
C PHE A 118 11.51 18.19 -5.15
N THR A 119 11.17 16.95 -4.82
CA THR A 119 10.58 16.02 -5.78
C THR A 119 9.15 16.40 -6.18
N THR A 120 8.30 16.83 -5.24
CA THR A 120 6.92 17.24 -5.54
C THR A 120 6.87 18.37 -6.58
N SER A 121 7.61 19.45 -6.34
CA SER A 121 7.63 20.61 -7.25
C SER A 121 8.10 20.25 -8.67
N HIS A 122 9.13 19.43 -8.78
CA HIS A 122 9.67 19.02 -10.07
C HIS A 122 8.76 18.02 -10.79
N LEU A 123 8.25 17.00 -10.09
CA LEU A 123 7.37 15.98 -10.67
C LEU A 123 6.09 16.59 -11.25
N GLU A 124 5.49 17.57 -10.57
CA GLU A 124 4.34 18.33 -11.08
C GLU A 124 4.66 19.00 -12.43
N SER A 125 5.84 19.61 -12.55
CA SER A 125 6.29 20.27 -13.78
C SER A 125 6.68 19.29 -14.91
N MET A 126 7.17 18.09 -14.53
CA MET A 126 7.63 17.06 -15.45
C MET A 126 6.48 16.27 -16.08
N ALA A 127 5.35 16.14 -15.38
CA ALA A 127 4.20 15.35 -15.82
C ALA A 127 3.70 15.74 -17.23
N THR A 128 3.92 16.98 -17.67
CA THR A 128 3.53 17.45 -19.01
C THR A 128 4.57 17.20 -20.10
N LYS A 129 5.77 16.73 -19.76
CA LYS A 129 6.93 16.61 -20.65
C LYS A 129 7.38 15.16 -20.88
N VAL A 130 6.73 14.19 -20.23
CA VAL A 130 7.08 12.77 -20.29
C VAL A 130 6.06 11.97 -21.10
N SER A 131 6.32 10.67 -21.29
CA SER A 131 5.36 9.77 -21.93
C SER A 131 4.04 9.74 -21.14
N LEU A 132 2.92 9.47 -21.84
CA LEU A 132 1.60 9.40 -21.21
C LEU A 132 1.55 8.44 -20.01
N LEU A 133 2.26 7.29 -20.12
CA LEU A 133 2.31 6.29 -19.05
C LEU A 133 3.07 6.80 -17.83
N LEU A 134 4.22 7.45 -18.03
CA LEU A 134 5.01 8.01 -16.93
C LEU A 134 4.29 9.20 -16.29
N ALA A 135 3.60 10.02 -17.07
CA ALA A 135 2.74 11.09 -16.55
C ALA A 135 1.62 10.54 -15.66
N GLU A 136 1.00 9.43 -16.05
CA GLU A 136 -0.03 8.74 -15.25
C GLU A 136 0.55 8.20 -13.92
N GLN A 137 1.76 7.62 -13.96
CA GLN A 137 2.47 7.18 -12.75
C GLN A 137 2.81 8.34 -11.81
N ILE A 138 3.31 9.45 -12.36
CA ILE A 138 3.62 10.66 -11.58
C ILE A 138 2.36 11.22 -10.92
N ALA A 139 1.28 11.38 -11.69
CA ALA A 139 0.02 11.89 -11.18
C ALA A 139 -0.56 11.00 -10.08
N HIS A 140 -0.47 9.67 -10.26
CA HIS A 140 -0.93 8.70 -9.26
C HIS A 140 -0.12 8.81 -7.96
N ALA A 141 1.20 8.85 -8.03
CA ALA A 141 2.10 8.99 -6.87
C ALA A 141 1.88 10.33 -6.12
N LEU A 142 1.74 11.43 -6.85
CA LEU A 142 1.47 12.76 -6.26
C LEU A 142 0.11 12.80 -5.56
N ASN A 143 -0.89 12.12 -6.10
CA ASN A 143 -2.20 11.99 -5.45
C ASN A 143 -2.12 11.10 -4.20
N ARG A 144 -1.46 9.94 -4.29
CA ARG A 144 -1.29 9.03 -3.17
C ARG A 144 -0.01 8.20 -3.32
N PRO A 145 0.98 8.39 -2.43
CA PRO A 145 2.22 7.62 -2.49
C PRO A 145 1.98 6.16 -2.10
N ILE A 146 2.81 5.27 -2.62
CA ILE A 146 2.74 3.81 -2.43
C ILE A 146 2.60 3.46 -0.95
N ARG A 147 3.39 4.10 -0.09
CA ARG A 147 3.38 3.84 1.37
C ARG A 147 2.01 4.06 2.02
N LYS A 148 1.19 4.95 1.44
CA LYS A 148 -0.16 5.29 1.94
C LYS A 148 -1.26 4.60 1.13
N GLY A 149 -0.94 3.90 0.04
CA GLY A 149 -1.86 3.17 -0.81
C GLY A 149 -2.36 1.87 -0.17
N LEU A 150 -3.57 1.44 -0.54
CA LEU A 150 -4.08 0.13 -0.13
C LEU A 150 -3.58 -0.94 -1.11
N PRO A 151 -2.86 -1.99 -0.66
CA PRO A 151 -2.15 -2.91 -1.56
C PRO A 151 -2.98 -3.45 -2.72
N ARG A 152 -4.26 -3.78 -2.49
CA ARG A 152 -5.14 -4.29 -3.55
C ARG A 152 -5.61 -3.26 -4.56
N ILE A 153 -5.78 -2.01 -4.15
CA ILE A 153 -6.14 -0.92 -5.06
C ILE A 153 -4.93 -0.59 -5.93
N GLU A 154 -3.76 -0.46 -5.29
CA GLU A 154 -2.49 -0.22 -5.97
C GLU A 154 -2.19 -1.34 -6.97
N ALA A 155 -2.37 -2.61 -6.57
CA ALA A 155 -2.17 -3.75 -7.47
C ALA A 155 -3.09 -3.73 -8.69
N ARG A 156 -4.36 -3.35 -8.52
CA ARG A 156 -5.30 -3.24 -9.65
C ARG A 156 -4.88 -2.15 -10.64
N HIS A 157 -4.42 -1.01 -10.12
CA HIS A 157 -3.91 0.09 -10.95
C HIS A 157 -2.64 -0.32 -11.67
N TYR A 158 -1.67 -0.88 -10.94
CA TYR A 158 -0.37 -1.31 -11.47
C TYR A 158 -0.48 -2.40 -12.54
N ILE A 159 -1.32 -3.43 -12.33
CA ILE A 159 -1.61 -4.46 -13.36
C ILE A 159 -2.14 -3.82 -14.65
N SER A 160 -2.96 -2.78 -14.53
CA SER A 160 -3.54 -2.06 -15.67
C SER A 160 -2.48 -1.29 -16.45
N LEU A 161 -1.64 -0.52 -15.76
CA LEU A 161 -0.52 0.21 -16.34
C LEU A 161 0.44 -0.75 -17.05
N TYR A 162 0.90 -1.78 -16.33
CA TYR A 162 1.92 -2.71 -16.81
C TYR A 162 1.42 -3.59 -17.97
N SER A 163 0.11 -3.79 -18.11
CA SER A 163 -0.47 -4.47 -19.27
C SER A 163 -0.44 -3.63 -20.55
N ARG A 164 -0.35 -2.30 -20.46
CA ARG A 164 -0.31 -1.37 -21.60
C ARG A 164 1.11 -1.18 -22.12
N GLU A 165 2.12 -1.48 -21.32
CA GLU A 165 3.52 -1.26 -21.65
C GLU A 165 4.11 -2.49 -22.36
N THR A 166 4.21 -2.40 -23.70
CA THR A 166 4.53 -3.53 -24.58
C THR A 166 5.89 -4.18 -24.29
N HIS A 167 6.92 -3.37 -24.00
CA HIS A 167 8.27 -3.88 -23.73
C HIS A 167 8.31 -4.68 -22.41
N PHE A 168 7.75 -4.09 -21.35
CA PHE A 168 7.72 -4.66 -20.00
C PHE A 168 6.78 -5.86 -19.85
N ALA A 169 5.65 -5.86 -20.57
CA ALA A 169 4.75 -7.02 -20.66
C ALA A 169 5.43 -8.24 -21.31
N SER A 170 6.42 -8.02 -22.19
CA SER A 170 7.14 -9.10 -22.86
C SER A 170 8.24 -9.71 -21.98
N SER A 171 9.05 -8.89 -21.29
CA SER A 171 10.14 -9.35 -20.44
C SER A 171 9.67 -10.08 -19.17
N ASN A 172 8.52 -9.69 -18.61
CA ASN A 172 7.99 -10.26 -17.36
C ASN A 172 6.59 -10.88 -17.54
N ALA A 173 6.30 -11.42 -18.73
CA ALA A 173 5.00 -11.95 -19.11
C ALA A 173 4.45 -12.99 -18.12
N ALA A 174 5.32 -13.88 -17.62
CA ALA A 174 4.95 -14.90 -16.65
C ALA A 174 4.47 -14.30 -15.31
N LEU A 175 5.17 -13.27 -14.82
CA LEU A 175 4.83 -12.60 -13.57
C LEU A 175 3.52 -11.83 -13.67
N LEU A 176 3.32 -11.08 -14.77
CA LEU A 176 2.06 -10.38 -15.03
C LEU A 176 0.88 -11.36 -15.16
N ARG A 177 1.08 -12.50 -15.83
CA ARG A 177 0.07 -13.55 -15.95
C ARG A 177 -0.29 -14.12 -14.58
N PHE A 178 0.72 -14.42 -13.75
CA PHE A 178 0.51 -14.90 -12.39
C PHE A 178 -0.29 -13.88 -11.56
N ALA A 179 0.12 -12.60 -11.58
CA ALA A 179 -0.58 -11.53 -10.87
C ALA A 179 -2.06 -11.39 -11.27
N LYS A 180 -2.39 -11.49 -12.57
CA LYS A 180 -3.78 -11.44 -13.05
C LYS A 180 -4.61 -12.63 -12.55
N ILE A 181 -4.04 -13.82 -12.59
CA ILE A 181 -4.73 -15.03 -12.10
C ILE A 181 -4.95 -14.93 -10.60
N ASP A 182 -3.91 -14.58 -9.84
CA ASP A 182 -3.98 -14.40 -8.40
C ASP A 182 -5.01 -13.35 -8.00
N PHE A 183 -4.98 -12.19 -8.68
CA PHE A 183 -5.92 -11.11 -8.43
C PHE A 183 -7.38 -11.59 -8.52
N ASN A 184 -7.70 -12.32 -9.59
CA ASN A 184 -9.03 -12.85 -9.87
C ASN A 184 -9.43 -13.97 -8.89
N MET A 185 -8.51 -14.86 -8.53
CA MET A 185 -8.78 -15.95 -7.57
C MET A 185 -9.14 -15.40 -6.19
N VAL A 186 -8.37 -14.46 -5.70
CA VAL A 186 -8.63 -13.82 -4.40
C VAL A 186 -9.86 -12.90 -4.48
N GLN A 187 -10.13 -12.26 -5.62
CA GLN A 187 -11.40 -11.53 -5.80
C GLN A 187 -12.61 -12.46 -5.72
N ALA A 188 -12.53 -13.66 -6.31
CA ALA A 188 -13.60 -14.66 -6.20
C ALA A 188 -13.80 -15.14 -4.75
N LEU A 189 -12.71 -15.30 -3.99
CA LEU A 189 -12.78 -15.56 -2.55
C LEU A 189 -13.50 -14.41 -1.81
N HIS A 190 -13.12 -13.17 -2.08
CA HIS A 190 -13.75 -11.99 -1.46
C HIS A 190 -15.24 -11.87 -1.81
N GLN A 191 -15.63 -12.22 -3.04
CA GLN A 191 -17.03 -12.27 -3.46
C GLN A 191 -17.83 -13.35 -2.71
N LYS A 192 -17.21 -14.50 -2.44
CA LYS A 192 -17.82 -15.55 -1.60
C LYS A 192 -18.00 -15.08 -0.16
N GLU A 193 -16.99 -14.42 0.41
CA GLU A 193 -17.03 -13.87 1.77
C GLU A 193 -18.16 -12.84 1.92
N ILE A 194 -18.22 -11.84 1.03
CA ILE A 194 -19.25 -10.79 1.10
C ILE A 194 -20.66 -11.33 0.84
N SER A 195 -20.82 -12.38 0.01
CA SER A 195 -22.11 -13.06 -0.17
C SER A 195 -22.62 -13.64 1.15
N GLY A 196 -21.76 -14.33 1.91
CA GLY A 196 -22.13 -14.88 3.22
C GLY A 196 -22.38 -13.80 4.27
N ILE A 197 -21.61 -12.70 4.24
CA ILE A 197 -21.82 -11.55 5.14
C ILE A 197 -23.15 -10.85 4.84
N THR A 198 -23.47 -10.61 3.57
CA THR A 198 -24.71 -9.94 3.19
C THR A 198 -25.94 -10.78 3.51
N GLU A 199 -25.86 -12.11 3.37
CA GLU A 199 -26.91 -13.02 3.85
C GLU A 199 -27.09 -12.93 5.37
N TRP A 200 -25.99 -12.99 6.14
CA TRP A 200 -26.03 -12.81 7.59
C TRP A 200 -26.65 -11.46 7.98
N TRP A 201 -26.26 -10.37 7.31
CA TRP A 201 -26.76 -9.02 7.59
C TRP A 201 -28.26 -8.89 7.32
N LYS A 202 -28.73 -9.43 6.19
CA LYS A 202 -30.16 -9.47 5.85
C LYS A 202 -30.98 -10.24 6.89
N ASN A 203 -30.45 -11.33 7.42
CA ASN A 203 -31.14 -12.14 8.44
C ASN A 203 -31.29 -11.42 9.79
N LEU A 204 -30.49 -10.39 10.08
CA LEU A 204 -30.67 -9.55 11.27
C LEU A 204 -31.85 -8.60 11.13
N ASP A 205 -32.19 -8.23 9.90
CA ASP A 205 -33.34 -7.37 9.57
C ASP A 205 -33.28 -5.99 10.25
N PHE A 206 -32.07 -5.41 10.32
CA PHE A 206 -31.88 -4.08 10.91
C PHE A 206 -32.45 -2.95 10.05
N SER A 207 -32.60 -3.14 8.75
CA SER A 207 -33.23 -2.15 7.89
C SER A 207 -34.68 -1.86 8.30
N THR A 208 -35.38 -2.85 8.89
CA THR A 208 -36.74 -2.65 9.43
C THR A 208 -36.73 -2.38 10.93
N LYS A 209 -35.87 -3.06 11.71
CA LYS A 209 -35.82 -2.93 13.18
C LYS A 209 -35.15 -1.65 13.66
N LEU A 210 -34.17 -1.16 12.92
CA LEU A 210 -33.35 0.02 13.23
C LEU A 210 -33.28 0.94 12.00
N PRO A 211 -34.43 1.48 11.52
CA PRO A 211 -34.49 2.23 10.27
C PRO A 211 -33.72 3.56 10.31
N TYR A 212 -33.31 4.01 11.50
CA TYR A 212 -32.48 5.19 11.70
C TYR A 212 -31.01 4.94 11.35
N ALA A 213 -30.55 3.69 11.38
CA ALA A 213 -29.16 3.34 11.20
C ALA A 213 -28.82 3.13 9.72
N ARG A 214 -27.59 3.48 9.33
CA ARG A 214 -27.10 3.40 7.96
C ARG A 214 -26.79 1.94 7.61
N ASP A 215 -27.23 1.51 6.42
CA ASP A 215 -26.78 0.23 5.85
C ASP A 215 -25.47 0.42 5.07
N ARG A 216 -24.36 -0.05 5.65
CA ARG A 216 -23.00 0.11 5.13
C ARG A 216 -22.20 -1.19 5.12
N VAL A 217 -22.87 -2.34 5.07
CA VAL A 217 -22.19 -3.64 5.24
C VAL A 217 -21.16 -3.91 4.13
N VAL A 218 -21.40 -3.43 2.92
CA VAL A 218 -20.48 -3.58 1.77
C VAL A 218 -19.25 -2.69 1.95
N GLU A 219 -19.44 -1.45 2.39
CA GLU A 219 -18.38 -0.49 2.67
C GLU A 219 -17.53 -0.94 3.86
N CYS A 220 -18.17 -1.48 4.90
CA CYS A 220 -17.53 -2.13 6.04
C CYS A 220 -16.60 -3.26 5.56
N TYR A 221 -17.12 -4.17 4.72
CA TYR A 221 -16.32 -5.25 4.16
C TYR A 221 -15.14 -4.73 3.33
N PHE A 222 -15.37 -3.68 2.52
CA PHE A 222 -14.31 -3.06 1.73
C PHE A 222 -13.19 -2.47 2.60
N TRP A 223 -13.52 -1.82 3.72
CA TRP A 223 -12.52 -1.37 4.69
C TRP A 223 -11.73 -2.53 5.28
N ILE A 224 -12.39 -3.62 5.65
CA ILE A 224 -11.73 -4.79 6.23
C ILE A 224 -10.82 -5.49 5.21
N MET A 225 -11.18 -5.53 3.93
CA MET A 225 -10.26 -5.98 2.87
C MET A 225 -8.99 -5.12 2.79
N GLY A 226 -9.08 -3.84 3.13
CA GLY A 226 -7.94 -2.93 3.22
C GLY A 226 -7.00 -3.24 4.39
N VAL A 227 -7.49 -3.84 5.46
CA VAL A 227 -6.68 -4.25 6.63
C VAL A 227 -5.82 -5.47 6.31
N TYR A 228 -6.42 -6.50 5.70
CA TYR A 228 -5.71 -7.69 5.21
C TYR A 228 -6.49 -8.35 4.07
N PHE A 229 -5.86 -8.47 2.90
CA PHE A 229 -6.51 -8.98 1.69
C PHE A 229 -6.18 -10.44 1.40
N GLU A 230 -5.14 -10.97 2.05
CA GLU A 230 -4.53 -12.26 1.77
C GLU A 230 -5.51 -13.41 2.06
N PRO A 231 -5.51 -14.50 1.27
CA PRO A 231 -6.44 -15.61 1.47
C PRO A 231 -6.43 -16.21 2.88
N LYS A 232 -5.26 -16.26 3.53
CA LYS A 232 -5.07 -16.79 4.89
C LYS A 232 -5.94 -16.10 5.95
N TYR A 233 -6.39 -14.87 5.70
CA TYR A 233 -7.19 -14.07 6.63
C TYR A 233 -8.70 -14.07 6.33
N SER A 234 -9.20 -15.03 5.54
CA SER A 234 -10.62 -15.13 5.18
C SER A 234 -11.58 -15.11 6.38
N LEU A 235 -11.29 -15.93 7.40
CA LEU A 235 -12.08 -15.98 8.63
C LEU A 235 -12.03 -14.65 9.39
N ALA A 236 -10.83 -14.06 9.49
CA ALA A 236 -10.63 -12.79 10.16
C ALA A 236 -11.43 -11.66 9.47
N ARG A 237 -11.44 -11.62 8.12
CA ARG A 237 -12.20 -10.62 7.37
C ARG A 237 -13.69 -10.77 7.61
N THR A 238 -14.18 -12.01 7.56
CA THR A 238 -15.59 -12.31 7.82
C THR A 238 -15.97 -11.85 9.23
N PHE A 239 -15.19 -12.20 10.24
CA PHE A 239 -15.45 -11.81 11.63
C PHE A 239 -15.39 -10.30 11.83
N LEU A 240 -14.31 -9.66 11.41
CA LEU A 240 -14.08 -8.23 11.63
C LEU A 240 -15.10 -7.37 10.88
N THR A 241 -15.58 -7.82 9.71
CA THR A 241 -16.66 -7.14 8.99
C THR A 241 -17.96 -7.12 9.80
N LYS A 242 -18.30 -8.23 10.47
CA LYS A 242 -19.47 -8.26 11.35
C LYS A 242 -19.29 -7.32 12.53
N VAL A 243 -18.10 -7.31 13.15
CA VAL A 243 -17.77 -6.41 14.27
C VAL A 243 -17.93 -4.94 13.86
N ILE A 244 -17.32 -4.51 12.75
CA ILE A 244 -17.39 -3.11 12.32
C ILE A 244 -18.79 -2.71 11.83
N ALA A 245 -19.55 -3.63 11.25
CA ALA A 245 -20.95 -3.38 10.88
C ALA A 245 -21.83 -3.14 12.11
N ILE A 246 -21.69 -3.96 13.17
CA ILE A 246 -22.39 -3.73 14.44
C ILE A 246 -21.91 -2.45 15.13
N ALA A 247 -20.59 -2.18 15.10
CA ALA A 247 -20.04 -0.93 15.64
C ALA A 247 -20.61 0.30 14.93
N SER A 248 -20.86 0.22 13.61
CA SER A 248 -21.48 1.31 12.84
C SER A 248 -22.95 1.56 13.24
N ILE A 249 -23.69 0.51 13.62
CA ILE A 249 -25.06 0.67 14.17
C ILE A 249 -25.01 1.31 15.56
N LEU A 250 -24.05 0.92 16.39
CA LEU A 250 -23.85 1.53 17.69
C LEU A 250 -23.48 3.01 17.53
N ASP A 251 -22.53 3.35 16.65
CA ASP A 251 -22.17 4.72 16.27
C ASP A 251 -23.40 5.56 15.92
N ASP A 252 -24.25 5.09 15.01
CA ASP A 252 -25.50 5.78 14.65
C ASP A 252 -26.47 5.94 15.83
N THR A 253 -26.49 4.96 16.74
CA THR A 253 -27.33 5.00 17.94
C THR A 253 -26.83 6.07 18.90
N TYR A 254 -25.53 6.20 19.12
CA TYR A 254 -24.96 7.20 20.04
C TYR A 254 -24.99 8.62 19.45
N ASP A 255 -24.73 8.77 18.15
CA ASP A 255 -24.58 10.09 17.55
C ASP A 255 -25.93 10.74 17.17
N ASN A 256 -26.90 9.95 16.72
CA ASN A 256 -28.07 10.49 16.03
C ASN A 256 -29.43 10.07 16.59
N TYR A 257 -29.49 9.04 17.45
CA TYR A 257 -30.78 8.44 17.83
C TYR A 257 -31.05 8.41 19.34
N GLY A 258 -30.13 7.85 20.13
CA GLY A 258 -30.34 7.63 21.55
C GLY A 258 -30.29 8.93 22.36
N THR A 259 -31.19 9.05 23.34
CA THR A 259 -31.09 10.13 24.33
C THR A 259 -29.99 9.80 25.36
N ASN A 260 -29.40 10.82 26.00
CA ASN A 260 -28.36 10.61 27.02
C ASN A 260 -28.74 9.55 28.08
N LYS A 261 -30.01 9.52 28.52
CA LYS A 261 -30.48 8.54 29.52
C LYS A 261 -30.49 7.11 28.96
N GLU A 262 -30.93 6.92 27.72
CA GLU A 262 -30.93 5.61 27.06
C GLU A 262 -29.51 5.13 26.77
N LEU A 263 -28.63 6.04 26.32
CA LEU A 263 -27.23 5.74 26.02
C LEU A 263 -26.47 5.36 27.30
N GLU A 264 -26.69 6.03 28.42
CA GLU A 264 -26.11 5.63 29.71
C GLU A 264 -26.51 4.20 30.11
N LEU A 265 -27.76 3.81 29.88
CA LEU A 265 -28.24 2.46 30.15
C LEU A 265 -27.59 1.45 29.21
N LEU A 266 -27.54 1.75 27.90
CA LEU A 266 -26.89 0.92 26.90
C LEU A 266 -25.40 0.72 27.21
N THR A 267 -24.67 1.79 27.55
CA THR A 267 -23.26 1.73 27.95
C THR A 267 -23.09 0.80 29.16
N LYS A 268 -23.88 0.99 30.22
CA LYS A 268 -23.82 0.14 31.42
C LYS A 268 -24.13 -1.33 31.12
N CYS A 269 -25.09 -1.62 30.23
CA CYS A 269 -25.40 -2.98 29.80
C CYS A 269 -24.21 -3.64 29.10
N ILE A 270 -23.56 -2.92 28.18
CA ILE A 270 -22.38 -3.41 27.45
C ILE A 270 -21.20 -3.64 28.41
N GLU A 271 -20.89 -2.68 29.29
CA GLU A 271 -19.79 -2.78 30.25
C GLU A 271 -19.93 -3.97 31.21
N ARG A 272 -21.16 -4.24 31.65
CA ARG A 272 -21.44 -5.35 32.57
C ARG A 272 -21.59 -6.70 31.86
N LEU A 273 -21.65 -6.71 30.53
CA LEU A 273 -22.03 -7.88 29.72
C LEU A 273 -23.33 -8.54 30.24
N ASN A 274 -24.28 -7.72 30.73
CA ASN A 274 -25.55 -8.22 31.25
C ASN A 274 -26.61 -8.12 30.15
N PHE A 275 -26.95 -9.26 29.57
CA PHE A 275 -27.92 -9.38 28.47
C PHE A 275 -29.35 -9.65 28.95
N TYR A 276 -29.58 -9.65 30.26
CA TYR A 276 -30.91 -9.68 30.85
C TYR A 276 -31.32 -8.26 31.27
N LEU A 277 -32.30 -7.70 30.55
CA LEU A 277 -33.07 -6.53 30.95
C LEU A 277 -34.37 -7.00 31.63
#